data_AF-A0A6G1KC85-F1
#
_entry.id   AF-A0A6G1KC85-F1
#
_cell.length_a   1.000
_cell.length_b   1.000
_cell.length_c   1.000
_cell.angle_alpha   90.00
_cell.angle_beta   90.00
_cell.angle_gamma   90.00
#
_symmetry.space_group_name_H-M   'P 1'
#
loop_
_entity.id
_entity.type
_entity.pdbx_description
1 polymer ?
#
loop_
_entity_poly.entity_id
_entity_poly.type
_entity_poly.pdbx_seq_one_letter_code
_entity_poly.pdbx_strand_id
1 'polypeptide(L)'
;MARIATIYYQLHSKLRLRPWSPSEVAEFVFHADDQLAALIEQLPPHLQNDADVADLFQHQEKQRQWPWIATQRTSLVMVLLYYRLAINRILQAYWLEGSTNYARARSICLSSAIGVINSAVSGHSSFTRLRSWDFAMIIFSATVTLALEVRKGENPDPQFTDAIIQSDRLLERVQSQNKLAREALSILHELKIS
;
A
#
# COMPACT_ATOMS: atom_id res chain seq x y z
N MET A 1 -3.83 0.50 -14.02
CA MET A 1 -2.73 1.50 -13.95
C MET A 1 -3.13 2.87 -14.47
N ALA A 2 -3.48 3.06 -15.76
CA ALA A 2 -3.84 4.39 -16.28
C ALA A 2 -4.96 5.09 -15.48
N ARG A 3 -6.06 4.38 -15.17
CA ARG A 3 -7.15 4.91 -14.34
C ARG A 3 -6.69 5.34 -12.93
N ILE A 4 -5.82 4.56 -12.30
CA ILE A 4 -5.24 4.88 -10.97
C ILE A 4 -4.41 6.17 -11.05
N ALA A 5 -3.55 6.26 -12.06
CA ALA A 5 -2.72 7.44 -12.30
C ALA A 5 -3.57 8.70 -12.56
N THR A 6 -4.66 8.56 -13.34
CA THR A 6 -5.61 9.65 -13.59
C THR A 6 -6.25 10.14 -12.30
N ILE A 7 -6.77 9.24 -11.45
CA ILE A 7 -7.39 9.61 -10.16
C ILE A 7 -6.39 10.35 -9.28
N TYR A 8 -5.19 9.79 -9.13
CA TYR A 8 -4.13 10.40 -8.33
C TYR A 8 -3.71 11.78 -8.85
N TYR A 9 -3.52 11.90 -10.18
CA TYR A 9 -3.19 13.16 -10.83
C TYR A 9 -4.29 14.20 -10.67
N GLN A 10 -5.55 13.83 -10.88
CA GLN A 10 -6.70 14.73 -10.73
C GLN A 10 -6.76 15.29 -9.31
N LEU A 11 -6.62 14.45 -8.29
CA LEU A 11 -6.55 14.90 -6.90
C LEU A 11 -5.41 15.91 -6.69
N HIS A 12 -4.18 15.57 -7.08
CA HIS A 12 -3.02 16.44 -6.87
C HIS A 12 -3.13 17.75 -7.65
N SER A 13 -3.67 17.71 -8.87
CA SER A 13 -3.92 18.91 -9.67
C SER A 13 -4.92 19.84 -8.96
N LYS A 14 -5.99 19.28 -8.38
CA LYS A 14 -7.02 20.03 -7.66
C LYS A 14 -6.47 20.68 -6.40
N LEU A 15 -5.67 19.95 -5.62
CA LEU A 15 -5.04 20.46 -4.40
C LEU A 15 -4.05 21.61 -4.64
N ARG A 16 -3.49 21.73 -5.86
CA ARG A 16 -2.54 22.79 -6.23
C ARG A 16 -3.20 24.07 -6.74
N LEU A 17 -4.50 24.06 -7.04
CA LEU A 17 -5.16 25.22 -7.65
C LEU A 17 -5.21 26.44 -6.72
N ARG A 18 -5.47 26.20 -5.43
CA ARG A 18 -5.56 27.22 -4.38
C ARG A 18 -5.44 26.55 -3.00
N PRO A 19 -5.24 27.33 -1.92
CA PRO A 19 -5.43 26.83 -0.57
C PRO A 19 -6.89 26.39 -0.37
N TRP A 20 -7.08 25.21 0.21
CA TRP A 20 -8.39 24.63 0.50
C TRP A 20 -8.57 24.50 2.01
N SER A 21 -9.82 24.54 2.48
CA SER A 21 -10.11 24.21 3.88
C SER A 21 -9.86 22.73 4.16
N PRO A 22 -9.55 22.32 5.41
CA PRO A 22 -9.35 20.91 5.76
C PRO A 22 -10.53 20.01 5.37
N SER A 23 -11.77 20.51 5.49
CA SER A 23 -12.98 19.78 5.08
C SER A 23 -13.05 19.56 3.57
N GLU A 24 -12.74 20.57 2.76
CA GLU A 24 -12.71 20.42 1.29
C GLU A 24 -11.61 19.44 0.85
N VAL A 25 -10.43 19.49 1.50
CA VAL A 25 -9.35 18.51 1.24
C VAL A 25 -9.83 17.10 1.58
N ALA A 26 -10.51 16.91 2.70
CA ALA A 26 -11.06 15.62 3.10
C ALA A 26 -12.08 15.08 2.09
N GLU A 27 -12.99 15.91 1.60
CA GLU A 27 -13.95 15.52 0.56
C GLU A 27 -13.25 15.07 -0.72
N PHE A 28 -12.20 15.78 -1.16
CA PHE A 28 -11.46 15.39 -2.36
C PHE A 28 -10.72 14.06 -2.19
N VAL A 29 -10.14 13.85 -1.00
CA VAL A 29 -9.46 12.61 -0.64
C VAL A 29 -10.45 11.44 -0.61
N PHE A 30 -11.61 11.61 0.02
CA PHE A 30 -12.63 10.55 0.08
C PHE A 30 -13.20 10.22 -1.29
N HIS A 31 -13.49 11.24 -2.10
CA HIS A 31 -13.94 11.02 -3.47
C HIS A 31 -12.92 10.22 -4.29
N ALA A 32 -11.62 10.54 -4.15
CA ALA A 32 -10.57 9.81 -4.85
C ALA A 32 -10.39 8.37 -4.30
N ASP A 33 -10.51 8.15 -2.99
CA ASP A 33 -10.47 6.80 -2.40
C ASP A 33 -11.66 5.95 -2.87
N ASP A 34 -12.87 6.52 -2.93
CA ASP A 34 -14.07 5.83 -3.42
C ASP A 34 -13.90 5.44 -4.90
N GLN A 35 -13.31 6.33 -5.72
CA GLN A 35 -12.97 6.00 -7.10
C GLN A 35 -11.96 4.85 -7.19
N LEU A 36 -10.94 4.80 -6.31
CA LEU A 36 -10.00 3.68 -6.26
C LEU A 36 -10.66 2.38 -5.78
N ALA A 37 -11.57 2.44 -4.82
CA ALA A 37 -12.32 1.29 -4.34
C ALA A 37 -13.19 0.70 -5.46
N ALA A 38 -13.90 1.54 -6.22
CA ALA A 38 -14.69 1.12 -7.37
C ALA A 38 -13.84 0.46 -8.48
N LEU A 39 -12.54 0.77 -8.59
CA LEU A 39 -11.65 0.06 -9.52
C LEU A 39 -11.42 -1.40 -9.12
N ILE A 40 -11.42 -1.70 -7.83
CA ILE A 40 -11.21 -3.07 -7.31
C ILE A 40 -12.37 -3.96 -7.74
N GLU A 41 -13.61 -3.47 -7.60
CA GLU A 41 -14.83 -4.18 -7.99
C GLU A 41 -14.89 -4.44 -9.51
N GLN A 42 -14.26 -3.59 -10.32
CA GLN A 42 -14.25 -3.68 -11.78
C GLN A 42 -13.07 -4.50 -12.33
N LEU A 43 -12.27 -5.14 -11.46
CA LEU A 43 -11.18 -5.99 -11.92
C LEU A 43 -11.71 -7.24 -12.64
N PRO A 44 -11.02 -7.73 -13.69
CA PRO A 44 -11.34 -9.02 -14.27
C PRO A 44 -11.34 -10.13 -13.20
N PRO A 45 -12.23 -11.14 -13.28
CA PRO A 45 -12.38 -12.17 -12.24
C PRO A 45 -11.08 -12.89 -11.87
N HIS A 46 -10.22 -13.15 -12.85
CA HIS A 46 -8.92 -13.81 -12.62
C HIS A 46 -7.89 -12.95 -11.87
N LEU A 47 -8.15 -11.64 -11.71
CA LEU A 47 -7.37 -10.69 -10.92
C LEU A 47 -8.06 -10.28 -9.61
N GLN A 48 -9.31 -10.67 -9.40
CA GLN A 48 -10.01 -10.52 -8.13
C GLN A 48 -9.46 -11.54 -7.11
N ASN A 49 -9.57 -11.23 -5.82
CA ASN A 49 -9.20 -12.14 -4.73
C ASN A 49 -10.38 -13.01 -4.26
N ASP A 50 -11.59 -12.76 -4.77
CA ASP A 50 -12.85 -13.37 -4.33
C ASP A 50 -13.11 -14.70 -5.06
N ALA A 51 -12.13 -15.61 -5.03
CA ALA A 51 -12.37 -16.97 -5.51
C ALA A 51 -13.24 -17.70 -4.49
N ASP A 52 -14.49 -18.01 -4.86
CA ASP A 52 -15.30 -18.96 -4.13
C ASP A 52 -14.53 -20.26 -3.91
N VAL A 53 -14.73 -20.92 -2.76
CA VAL A 53 -14.01 -22.15 -2.38
C VAL A 53 -14.11 -23.23 -3.47
N ALA A 54 -15.21 -23.25 -4.24
CA ALA A 54 -15.44 -24.14 -5.36
C ALA A 54 -14.52 -23.87 -6.58
N ASP A 55 -14.00 -22.66 -6.72
CA ASP A 55 -13.20 -22.22 -7.88
C ASP A 55 -11.68 -22.23 -7.57
N LEU A 56 -11.28 -22.49 -6.32
CA LEU A 56 -9.88 -22.54 -5.89
C LEU A 56 -9.04 -23.53 -6.71
N PHE A 57 -9.60 -24.69 -7.08
CA PHE A 57 -8.89 -25.69 -7.87
C PHE A 57 -8.62 -25.20 -9.30
N GLN A 58 -9.61 -24.56 -9.94
CA GLN A 58 -9.43 -23.97 -11.27
C GLN A 58 -8.50 -22.75 -11.24
N HIS A 59 -8.55 -21.95 -10.17
CA HIS A 59 -7.64 -20.83 -9.97
C HIS A 59 -6.18 -21.29 -9.79
N GLN A 60 -5.95 -22.34 -9.02
CA GLN A 60 -4.61 -22.92 -8.86
C GLN A 60 -4.09 -23.53 -10.17
N GLU A 61 -4.95 -24.22 -10.91
CA GLU A 61 -4.57 -24.80 -12.21
C GLU A 61 -4.26 -23.71 -13.25
N LYS A 62 -5.07 -22.65 -13.32
CA LYS A 62 -4.80 -21.47 -14.16
C LYS A 62 -3.50 -20.76 -13.76
N GLN A 63 -3.17 -20.67 -12.47
CA GLN A 63 -1.90 -20.07 -12.02
C GLN A 63 -0.69 -20.94 -12.37
N ARG A 64 -0.82 -22.27 -12.38
CA ARG A 64 0.23 -23.17 -12.86
C ARG A 64 0.46 -23.02 -14.35
N GLN A 65 -0.62 -22.93 -15.12
CA GLN A 65 -0.56 -22.73 -16.58
C GLN A 65 -0.07 -21.33 -16.95
N TRP A 66 -0.44 -20.32 -16.17
CA TRP A 66 -0.17 -18.90 -16.43
C TRP A 66 0.39 -18.19 -15.19
N PRO A 67 1.68 -18.41 -14.84
CA PRO A 67 2.29 -17.86 -13.63
C PRO A 67 2.22 -16.32 -13.55
N TRP A 68 2.15 -15.64 -14.70
CA TRP A 68 2.03 -14.20 -14.79
C TRP A 68 0.76 -13.65 -14.13
N ILE A 69 -0.33 -14.45 -14.03
CA ILE A 69 -1.58 -14.02 -13.41
C ILE A 69 -1.37 -13.71 -11.93
N ALA A 70 -0.72 -14.63 -11.20
CA ALA A 70 -0.42 -14.44 -9.79
C ALA A 70 0.46 -13.20 -9.58
N THR A 71 1.49 -13.03 -10.41
CA THR A 71 2.39 -11.89 -10.30
C THR A 71 1.69 -10.57 -10.63
N GLN A 72 0.82 -10.56 -11.64
CA GLN A 72 0.04 -9.39 -12.04
C GLN A 72 -0.93 -8.98 -10.94
N ARG A 73 -1.63 -9.95 -10.35
CA ARG A 73 -2.55 -9.72 -9.23
C ARG A 73 -1.84 -9.10 -8.04
N THR A 74 -0.73 -9.67 -7.58
CA THR A 74 0.06 -9.10 -6.48
C THR A 74 0.49 -7.65 -6.78
N SER A 75 0.96 -7.40 -8.01
CA SER A 75 1.43 -6.05 -8.38
C SER A 75 0.30 -5.04 -8.42
N LEU A 76 -0.88 -5.46 -8.91
CA LEU A 76 -2.06 -4.61 -8.97
C LEU A 76 -2.58 -4.27 -7.58
N VAL A 77 -2.65 -5.27 -6.68
CA VAL A 77 -3.02 -5.09 -5.28
C VAL A 77 -2.06 -4.13 -4.59
N MET A 78 -0.74 -4.35 -4.71
CA MET A 78 0.26 -3.46 -4.12
C MET A 78 0.11 -2.01 -4.59
N VAL A 79 -0.08 -1.80 -5.90
CA VAL A 79 -0.23 -0.45 -6.45
C VAL A 79 -1.54 0.20 -5.99
N LEU A 80 -2.66 -0.53 -6.00
CA LEU A 80 -3.93 0.00 -5.52
C LEU A 80 -3.86 0.39 -4.04
N LEU A 81 -3.34 -0.50 -3.19
CA LEU A 81 -3.17 -0.22 -1.76
C LEU A 81 -2.19 0.93 -1.52
N TYR A 82 -1.10 1.01 -2.28
CA TYR A 82 -0.17 2.13 -2.21
C TYR A 82 -0.87 3.46 -2.51
N TYR A 83 -1.66 3.55 -3.59
CA TYR A 83 -2.34 4.80 -3.92
C TYR A 83 -3.45 5.15 -2.94
N ARG A 84 -4.17 4.17 -2.38
CA ARG A 84 -5.11 4.41 -1.28
C ARG A 84 -4.40 4.99 -0.06
N LEU A 85 -3.26 4.41 0.31
CA LEU A 85 -2.40 4.91 1.37
C LEU A 85 -1.86 6.32 1.06
N ALA A 86 -1.38 6.58 -0.16
CA ALA A 86 -0.78 7.86 -0.52
C ALA A 86 -1.82 9.00 -0.52
N ILE A 87 -3.02 8.73 -1.02
CA ILE A 87 -4.13 9.70 -1.05
C ILE A 87 -4.64 9.99 0.37
N ASN A 88 -4.91 8.95 1.17
CA ASN A 88 -5.42 9.16 2.54
C ASN A 88 -4.36 9.78 3.47
N ARG A 89 -3.07 9.59 3.20
CA ARG A 89 -1.98 10.22 3.97
C ARG A 89 -1.94 11.75 3.78
N ILE A 90 -2.57 12.30 2.75
CA ILE A 90 -2.72 13.78 2.62
C ILE A 90 -3.41 14.35 3.86
N LEU A 91 -4.31 13.58 4.49
CA LEU A 91 -5.01 13.98 5.71
C LEU A 91 -4.21 13.72 7.00
N GLN A 92 -2.95 13.26 6.91
CA GLN A 92 -2.15 12.88 8.07
C GLN A 92 -1.92 14.02 9.07
N ALA A 93 -1.79 15.25 8.58
CA ALA A 93 -1.67 16.43 9.44
C ALA A 93 -2.89 16.64 10.34
N TYR A 94 -4.06 16.16 9.91
CA TYR A 94 -5.35 16.34 10.58
C TYR A 94 -5.78 15.12 11.41
N TRP A 95 -5.01 14.02 11.41
CA TRP A 95 -5.37 12.78 12.12
C TRP A 95 -5.66 12.94 13.61
N LEU A 96 -5.04 13.93 14.26
CA LEU A 96 -5.18 14.17 15.70
C LEU A 96 -6.28 15.17 16.06
N GLU A 97 -7.00 15.74 15.08
CA GLU A 97 -8.07 16.72 15.33
C GLU A 97 -9.37 16.09 15.89
N GLY A 98 -9.36 14.80 16.23
CA GLY A 98 -10.48 14.12 16.90
C GLY A 98 -11.72 13.87 16.02
N SER A 99 -11.70 14.27 14.74
CA SER A 99 -12.79 14.02 13.80
C SER A 99 -12.80 12.56 13.32
N THR A 100 -14.01 11.98 13.27
CA THR A 100 -14.26 10.61 12.79
C THR A 100 -13.75 10.38 11.37
N ASN A 101 -13.79 11.42 10.53
CA ASN A 101 -13.30 11.39 9.15
C ASN A 101 -11.79 11.17 9.09
N TYR A 102 -11.01 11.80 9.98
CA TYR A 102 -9.56 11.63 10.00
C TYR A 102 -9.14 10.31 10.65
N ALA A 103 -9.93 9.81 11.62
CA ALA A 103 -9.76 8.45 12.15
C ALA A 103 -9.97 7.39 11.06
N ARG A 104 -10.97 7.58 10.18
CA ARG A 104 -11.18 6.73 8.99
C ARG A 104 -9.97 6.77 8.06
N ALA A 105 -9.47 7.95 7.71
CA ALA A 105 -8.31 8.10 6.83
C ALA A 105 -7.05 7.43 7.41
N ARG A 106 -6.81 7.55 8.72
CA ARG A 106 -5.74 6.83 9.43
C ARG A 106 -5.93 5.31 9.33
N SER A 107 -7.12 4.80 9.62
CA SER A 107 -7.43 3.36 9.52
C SER A 107 -7.19 2.81 8.11
N ILE A 108 -7.58 3.55 7.06
CA ILE A 108 -7.31 3.18 5.67
C ILE A 108 -5.81 3.16 5.38
N CYS A 109 -5.05 4.14 5.86
CA CYS A 109 -3.60 4.17 5.67
C CYS A 109 -2.90 2.96 6.31
N LEU A 110 -3.26 2.64 7.56
CA LEU A 110 -2.63 1.54 8.31
C LEU A 110 -2.99 0.17 7.73
N SER A 111 -4.28 -0.06 7.43
CA SER A 111 -4.72 -1.29 6.78
C SER A 111 -4.13 -1.46 5.38
N SER A 112 -4.02 -0.39 4.60
CA SER A 112 -3.37 -0.40 3.29
C SER A 112 -1.87 -0.70 3.40
N ALA A 113 -1.17 -0.14 4.40
CA ALA A 113 0.23 -0.42 4.64
C ALA A 113 0.47 -1.90 4.98
N ILE A 114 -0.33 -2.47 5.89
CA ILE A 114 -0.28 -3.91 6.19
C ILE A 114 -0.56 -4.72 4.93
N GLY A 115 -1.61 -4.38 4.17
CA GLY A 115 -1.98 -5.10 2.96
C GLY A 115 -0.88 -5.08 1.90
N VAL A 116 -0.17 -3.96 1.73
CA VAL A 116 1.01 -3.85 0.86
C VAL A 116 2.08 -4.85 1.28
N ILE A 117 2.44 -4.86 2.57
CA ILE A 117 3.50 -5.73 3.10
C ILE A 117 3.10 -7.20 2.97
N ASN A 118 1.88 -7.56 3.39
CA ASN A 118 1.38 -8.93 3.26
C ASN A 118 1.36 -9.40 1.81
N SER A 119 0.97 -8.52 0.87
CA SER A 119 1.00 -8.83 -0.56
C SER A 119 2.43 -9.03 -1.08
N ALA A 120 3.39 -8.23 -0.59
CA ALA A 120 4.79 -8.34 -0.95
C ALA A 120 5.45 -9.62 -0.40
N VAL A 121 5.10 -10.01 0.84
CA VAL A 121 5.65 -11.19 1.53
C VAL A 121 5.06 -12.49 0.99
N SER A 122 3.75 -12.51 0.73
CA SER A 122 3.03 -13.70 0.21
C SER A 122 3.13 -13.87 -1.31
N GLY A 123 3.59 -12.82 -2.02
CA GLY A 123 3.76 -12.84 -3.46
C GLY A 123 4.67 -13.99 -3.91
N HIS A 124 4.15 -14.87 -4.77
CA HIS A 124 4.92 -15.99 -5.29
C HIS A 124 6.15 -15.50 -6.06
N SER A 125 7.27 -16.13 -5.73
CA SER A 125 8.64 -15.81 -6.08
C SER A 125 8.88 -15.76 -7.59
N SER A 126 8.79 -14.56 -8.15
CA SER A 126 9.84 -14.12 -9.05
C SER A 126 10.47 -12.87 -8.44
N PHE A 127 11.64 -13.08 -7.81
CA PHE A 127 12.51 -12.03 -7.28
C PHE A 127 12.79 -10.89 -8.28
N THR A 128 12.50 -11.11 -9.57
CA THR A 128 12.63 -10.14 -10.65
C THR A 128 11.80 -8.87 -10.45
N ARG A 129 10.63 -8.91 -9.79
CA ARG A 129 9.85 -7.68 -9.52
C ARG A 129 10.37 -6.90 -8.32
N LEU A 130 10.92 -7.55 -7.29
CA LEU A 130 11.55 -6.84 -6.16
C LEU A 130 12.86 -6.11 -6.55
N ARG A 131 13.42 -6.42 -7.74
CA ARG A 131 14.54 -5.67 -8.31
C ARG A 131 14.14 -4.31 -8.85
N SER A 132 12.86 -4.07 -9.16
CA SER A 132 12.45 -2.76 -9.65
C SER A 132 12.29 -1.77 -8.48
N TRP A 133 12.64 -0.53 -8.75
CA TRP A 133 12.72 0.53 -7.73
C TRP A 133 11.32 0.88 -7.18
N ASP A 134 10.28 0.75 -7.99
CA ASP A 134 8.88 1.03 -7.61
C ASP A 134 8.39 0.11 -6.49
N PHE A 135 8.74 -1.18 -6.52
CA PHE A 135 8.40 -2.11 -5.44
C PHE A 135 9.05 -1.71 -4.11
N ALA A 136 10.34 -1.41 -4.14
CA ALA A 136 11.05 -0.97 -2.94
C ALA A 136 10.49 0.36 -2.40
N MET A 137 10.09 1.31 -3.27
CA MET A 137 9.40 2.54 -2.84
C MET A 137 8.08 2.25 -2.13
N ILE A 138 7.27 1.36 -2.70
CA ILE A 138 5.94 1.02 -2.17
C ILE A 138 6.08 0.36 -0.79
N ILE A 139 6.98 -0.63 -0.67
CA ILE A 139 7.26 -1.32 0.59
C ILE A 139 7.77 -0.31 1.62
N PHE A 140 8.79 0.48 1.29
CA PHE A 140 9.34 1.50 2.18
C PHE A 140 8.26 2.49 2.67
N SER A 141 7.42 3.00 1.76
CA SER A 141 6.34 3.93 2.13
C SER A 141 5.32 3.31 3.08
N ALA A 142 4.98 2.03 2.87
CA ALA A 142 4.11 1.29 3.79
C ALA A 142 4.79 1.09 5.15
N THR A 143 6.04 0.61 5.17
CA THR A 143 6.80 0.36 6.40
C THR A 143 6.99 1.63 7.22
N VAL A 144 7.37 2.76 6.61
CA VAL A 144 7.50 4.05 7.31
C VAL A 144 6.18 4.50 7.92
N THR A 145 5.05 4.22 7.26
CA THR A 145 3.73 4.55 7.84
C THR A 145 3.49 3.82 9.14
N LEU A 146 3.73 2.51 9.14
CA LEU A 146 3.57 1.68 10.34
C LEU A 146 4.61 2.05 11.39
N ALA A 147 5.85 2.30 11.00
CA ALA A 147 6.94 2.73 11.89
C ALA A 147 6.58 4.00 12.66
N LEU A 148 6.11 5.02 11.95
CA LEU A 148 5.71 6.29 12.56
C LEU A 148 4.48 6.12 13.46
N GLU A 149 3.60 5.16 13.16
CA GLU A 149 2.44 4.85 13.99
C GLU A 149 2.85 4.14 15.28
N VAL A 150 3.65 3.08 15.17
CA VAL A 150 4.21 2.33 16.30
C VAL A 150 4.95 3.27 17.25
N ARG A 151 5.75 4.20 16.71
CA ARG A 151 6.53 5.16 17.51
C ARG A 151 5.67 6.19 18.25
N LYS A 152 4.42 6.43 17.83
CA LYS A 152 3.49 7.34 18.50
C LYS A 152 2.69 6.67 19.61
N GLY A 153 2.54 5.33 19.57
CA GLY A 153 1.73 4.57 20.51
C GLY A 153 2.56 3.98 21.66
N GLU A 154 2.01 4.01 22.87
CA GLU A 154 2.62 3.35 24.04
C GLU A 154 2.47 1.81 23.97
N ASN A 155 1.42 1.33 23.29
CA ASN A 155 1.15 -0.09 23.05
C ASN A 155 0.88 -0.32 21.56
N PRO A 156 1.94 -0.51 20.74
CA PRO A 156 1.77 -0.73 19.32
C PRO A 156 1.03 -2.05 19.05
N ASP A 157 0.16 -2.04 18.03
CA ASP A 157 -0.49 -3.25 17.55
C ASP A 157 0.58 -4.26 17.11
N PRO A 158 0.60 -5.50 17.64
CA PRO A 158 1.55 -6.53 17.24
C PRO A 158 1.57 -6.79 15.73
N GLN A 159 0.45 -6.61 15.05
CA GLN A 159 0.35 -6.74 13.60
C GLN A 159 1.22 -5.70 12.87
N PHE A 160 1.34 -4.48 13.40
CA PHE A 160 2.18 -3.45 12.79
C PHE A 160 3.65 -3.81 12.96
N THR A 161 4.05 -4.23 14.15
CA THR A 161 5.43 -4.63 14.44
C THR A 161 5.86 -5.83 13.59
N ASP A 162 5.02 -6.87 13.49
CA ASP A 162 5.29 -8.04 12.63
C ASP A 162 5.42 -7.65 11.16
N ALA A 163 4.50 -6.83 10.64
CA ALA A 163 4.58 -6.35 9.26
C ALA A 163 5.88 -5.56 9.00
N ILE A 164 6.31 -4.72 9.95
CA ILE A 164 7.57 -3.97 9.82
C ILE A 164 8.75 -4.93 9.75
N ILE A 165 8.85 -5.90 10.66
CA ILE A 165 9.92 -6.92 10.67
C ILE A 165 9.95 -7.70 9.35
N GLN A 166 8.78 -8.10 8.85
CA GLN A 166 8.70 -8.84 7.58
C GLN A 166 9.14 -7.99 6.38
N SER A 167 8.76 -6.72 6.36
CA SER A 167 9.16 -5.78 5.31
C SER A 167 10.65 -5.48 5.33
N ASP A 168 11.24 -5.38 6.53
CA ASP A 168 12.68 -5.15 6.74
C ASP A 168 13.48 -6.31 6.15
N ARG A 169 13.16 -7.55 6.57
CA ARG A 169 13.72 -8.79 6.00
C ARG A 169 13.54 -8.90 4.49
N LEU A 170 12.46 -8.36 3.94
CA LEU A 170 12.22 -8.36 2.49
C LEU A 170 13.16 -7.39 1.77
N LEU A 171 13.34 -6.17 2.29
CA LEU A 171 14.26 -5.19 1.74
C LEU A 171 15.72 -5.64 1.87
N GLU A 172 16.09 -6.25 3.00
CA GLU A 172 17.43 -6.81 3.24
C GLU A 172 17.83 -7.84 2.18
N ARG A 173 16.87 -8.68 1.75
CA ARG A 173 17.09 -9.71 0.73
C ARG A 173 17.44 -9.14 -0.65
N VAL A 174 17.07 -7.89 -0.93
CA VAL A 174 17.21 -7.29 -2.27
C VAL A 174 18.15 -6.07 -2.33
N GLN A 175 18.63 -5.57 -1.18
CA GLN A 175 19.48 -4.37 -1.08
C GLN A 175 20.78 -4.40 -1.91
N SER A 176 21.33 -5.59 -2.16
CA SER A 176 22.54 -5.77 -2.96
C SER A 176 22.31 -5.45 -4.44
N GLN A 177 21.08 -5.63 -4.93
CA GLN A 177 20.68 -5.44 -6.33
C GLN A 177 19.73 -4.25 -6.52
N ASN A 178 19.23 -3.65 -5.43
CA ASN A 178 18.31 -2.54 -5.44
C ASN A 178 18.83 -1.42 -4.52
N LYS A 179 19.37 -0.35 -5.11
CA LYS A 179 19.92 0.80 -4.36
C LYS A 179 18.87 1.43 -3.46
N LEU A 180 17.63 1.55 -3.94
CA LEU A 180 16.56 2.15 -3.15
C LEU A 180 16.21 1.30 -1.93
N ALA A 181 16.19 -0.03 -2.05
CA ALA A 181 15.97 -0.91 -0.90
C ALA A 181 17.05 -0.73 0.18
N ARG A 182 18.30 -0.49 -0.22
CA ARG A 182 19.40 -0.17 0.69
C ARG A 182 19.21 1.16 1.42
N GLU A 183 18.88 2.22 0.69
CA GLU A 183 18.60 3.53 1.29
C GLU A 183 17.37 3.46 2.22
N ALA A 184 16.33 2.73 1.81
CA ALA A 184 15.14 2.49 2.62
C ALA A 184 15.47 1.83 3.97
N LEU A 185 16.31 0.79 3.96
CA LEU A 185 16.79 0.14 5.20
C LEU A 185 17.56 1.11 6.08
N SER A 186 18.46 1.92 5.51
CA SER A 186 19.21 2.92 6.26
C SER A 186 18.27 3.88 7.01
N ILE A 187 17.28 4.42 6.30
CA ILE A 187 16.29 5.34 6.89
C ILE A 187 15.43 4.63 7.94
N LEU A 188 14.99 3.40 7.68
CA LEU A 188 14.18 2.62 8.63
C LEU A 188 14.94 2.32 9.93
N HIS A 189 16.22 1.97 9.83
CA HIS A 189 17.08 1.74 11.00
C HIS A 189 17.31 3.04 11.80
N GLU A 190 17.47 4.18 11.12
CA GLU A 190 17.56 5.49 11.79
C GLU A 190 16.27 5.86 12.54
N LEU A 191 15.10 5.44 12.03
CA LEU A 191 13.82 5.68 12.68
C LEU A 191 13.66 4.90 14.01
N LYS A 192 14.61 4.01 14.35
CA LYS A 192 14.72 3.22 15.59
C LYS A 192 13.38 2.70 16.09
N ILE A 193 12.90 1.64 15.44
CA ILE A 193 12.00 0.69 16.07
C ILE A 193 12.89 -0.38 16.68
N SER A 194 13.44 -0.07 17.86
CA SER A 194 14.14 -1.05 18.70
C SER A 194 13.23 -1.44 19.85
#